data_AF-A0A2D4XBA8-F1
#
_entry.id   AF-A0A2D4XBA8-F1
#
_cell.length_a   1.000
_cell.length_b   1.000
_cell.length_c   1.000
_cell.angle_alpha   90.00
_cell.angle_beta   90.00
_cell.angle_gamma   90.00
#
_symmetry.space_group_name_H-M   'P 1'
#
loop_
_entity.id
_entity.type
_entity.pdbx_description
1 polymer ?
#
loop_
_entity_poly.entity_id
_entity_poly.type
_entity_poly.pdbx_seq_one_letter_code
_entity_poly.pdbx_strand_id
1 'polypeptide(L)'
;MEDQRVYVDDFGRMYRIKQPVPLSEPPKNLRIARTSKPWATYRRMLGTVIPAFFLMYVLLFLVIGLISLEPVIVLISGLCSAPLIFFILSLHKPRLVHVQLAVPDKMGSEAHAISAGVSLRTPVRTKFSRFLIKDDSILDVPPNRQLWGIFSAVILVGASISAMLYSEVESLEIIAVLAFILIGIPIWFVGFSLPVLAWWGTSNKLLGLPTRRRDAEAWLMAGMASAFPAFIFNSLIAPKLVSPIDSVYWTEFSLLAVGAPLCEEIFKAMAVALFLPYIKGPKHGFQVGFTVGLGFALIENFQYIGYSLLGGPVGLSFTILVRGIGSIPGHAVWTAITGTAIGWLATDKELKAKLSWKARTMAISAIDIAEGIGIDTDGDGDLSGFDGSRPTMEDAVTRASKENQESKPWMIIGQETRVGDLTGPGLGMGEFSLDYEKNPTIRNLPGIHTPRGVA
;
A
#
# COMPACT_ATOMS: atom_id res chain seq x y z
N MET A 1 -3.86 32.62 -31.50
CA MET A 1 -2.46 33.08 -31.59
C MET A 1 -2.05 33.45 -30.18
N GLU A 2 -1.48 32.51 -29.43
CA GLU A 2 -1.07 32.77 -28.04
C GLU A 2 0.20 33.61 -28.00
N ASP A 3 0.25 34.58 -27.09
CA ASP A 3 1.39 35.47 -26.81
C ASP A 3 2.69 34.70 -26.61
N GLN A 4 3.53 34.68 -27.65
CA GLN A 4 4.85 34.08 -27.59
C GLN A 4 5.87 35.12 -27.16
N ARG A 5 6.49 34.92 -25.99
CA ARG A 5 7.51 35.82 -25.45
C ARG A 5 8.74 35.83 -26.37
N VAL A 6 9.03 36.99 -26.94
CA VAL A 6 10.23 37.26 -27.74
C VAL A 6 11.20 38.07 -26.89
N TYR A 7 12.43 37.58 -26.76
CA TYR A 7 13.52 38.30 -26.10
C TYR A 7 14.37 38.99 -27.17
N VAL A 8 14.67 40.28 -26.99
CA VAL A 8 15.54 41.04 -27.89
C VAL A 8 16.85 41.32 -27.14
N ASP A 9 17.99 40.94 -27.72
CA ASP A 9 19.30 41.24 -27.12
C ASP A 9 19.75 42.68 -27.38
N ASP A 10 20.84 43.10 -26.73
CA ASP A 10 21.44 44.44 -26.88
C ASP A 10 21.93 44.73 -28.32
N PHE A 11 22.03 43.70 -29.17
CA PHE A 11 22.40 43.78 -30.58
C PHE A 11 21.19 43.72 -31.52
N GLY A 12 19.96 43.80 -31.00
CA GLY A 12 18.71 43.80 -31.77
C GLY A 12 18.29 42.43 -32.32
N ARG A 13 18.89 41.33 -31.86
CA ARG A 13 18.53 39.97 -32.29
C ARG A 13 17.32 39.48 -31.51
N MET A 14 16.31 39.00 -32.24
CA MET A 14 15.10 38.44 -31.67
C MET A 14 15.24 36.93 -31.42
N TYR A 15 15.12 36.54 -30.16
CA TYR A 15 15.12 35.15 -29.71
C TYR A 15 13.70 34.74 -29.30
N ARG A 16 13.23 33.64 -29.88
CA ARG A 16 11.94 33.05 -29.49
C ARG A 16 12.13 32.15 -28.28
N ILE A 17 11.48 32.49 -27.16
CA ILE A 17 11.47 31.60 -26.00
C ILE A 17 10.53 30.45 -26.31
N LYS A 18 11.08 29.24 -26.43
CA LYS A 18 10.26 28.04 -26.57
C LYS A 18 9.55 27.78 -25.25
N GLN A 19 8.23 27.62 -25.32
CA GLN A 19 7.45 27.14 -24.20
C GLN A 19 7.72 25.65 -23.96
N PRO A 20 7.69 25.18 -22.71
CA PRO A 20 7.75 23.76 -22.42
C PRO A 20 6.60 23.02 -23.11
N VAL A 21 6.89 21.84 -23.68
CA VAL A 21 5.87 20.98 -24.29
C VAL A 21 4.81 20.64 -23.22
N PRO A 22 3.49 20.68 -23.55
CA PRO A 22 2.44 20.27 -22.61
C PRO A 22 2.56 18.79 -22.24
N LEU A 23 1.95 18.41 -21.12
CA LEU A 23 1.86 17.02 -20.72
C LEU A 23 0.96 16.25 -21.70
N SER A 24 1.38 15.06 -22.10
CA SER A 24 0.60 14.14 -22.90
C SER A 24 0.39 12.81 -22.17
N GLU A 25 -0.49 11.96 -22.70
CA GLU A 25 -0.68 10.61 -22.19
C GLU A 25 0.55 9.74 -22.48
N PRO A 26 0.98 8.89 -21.52
CA PRO A 26 2.12 8.02 -21.70
C PRO A 26 1.84 6.97 -22.80
N PRO A 27 2.82 6.64 -23.65
CA PRO A 27 2.64 5.63 -24.68
C PRO A 27 2.44 4.25 -24.04
N LYS A 28 1.56 3.42 -24.62
CA LYS A 28 1.11 2.13 -24.05
C LYS A 28 2.25 1.13 -23.77
N ASN A 29 3.40 1.30 -24.41
CA ASN A 29 4.59 0.44 -24.31
C ASN A 29 5.72 1.02 -23.43
N LEU A 30 5.51 2.14 -22.73
CA LEU A 30 6.53 2.73 -21.86
C LEU A 30 6.77 1.84 -20.63
N ARG A 31 7.99 1.30 -20.51
CA ARG A 31 8.42 0.51 -19.34
C ARG A 31 9.46 1.31 -18.55
N ILE A 32 9.16 1.53 -17.28
CA ILE A 32 10.06 2.20 -16.34
C ILE A 32 10.57 1.16 -15.36
N ALA A 33 11.88 0.94 -15.34
CA ALA A 33 12.53 0.04 -14.41
C ALA A 33 13.13 0.83 -13.24
N ARG A 34 13.17 0.19 -12.08
CA ARG A 34 13.60 0.81 -10.82
C ARG A 34 14.55 -0.13 -10.08
N THR A 35 15.55 0.46 -9.44
CA THR A 35 16.38 -0.21 -8.45
C THR A 35 15.54 -0.71 -7.27
N SER A 36 15.70 -1.99 -6.92
CA SER A 36 15.03 -2.63 -5.78
C SER A 36 15.45 -1.95 -4.47
N LYS A 37 14.48 -1.72 -3.59
CA LYS A 37 14.68 -1.13 -2.25
C LYS A 37 13.81 -1.85 -1.23
N PRO A 38 14.10 -3.13 -0.97
CA PRO A 38 13.18 -3.99 -0.22
C PRO A 38 12.92 -3.50 1.21
N TRP A 39 13.94 -2.98 1.89
CA TRP A 39 13.84 -2.43 3.25
C TRP A 39 13.07 -1.10 3.34
N ALA A 40 12.85 -0.41 2.22
CA ALA A 40 11.98 0.77 2.20
C ALA A 40 10.49 0.39 2.33
N THR A 41 10.12 -0.83 1.91
CA THR A 41 8.79 -1.39 2.13
C THR A 41 8.57 -1.69 3.61
N TYR A 42 9.56 -2.32 4.27
CA TYR A 42 9.56 -2.58 5.72
C TYR A 42 9.30 -1.29 6.53
N ARG A 43 10.08 -0.24 6.29
CA ARG A 43 9.95 1.01 7.06
C ARG A 43 8.62 1.73 6.84
N ARG A 44 8.07 1.67 5.63
CA ARG A 44 6.74 2.27 5.36
C ARG A 44 5.64 1.47 6.03
N MET A 45 5.67 0.15 5.95
CA MET A 45 4.73 -0.72 6.68
C MET A 45 4.76 -0.40 8.18
N LEU A 46 5.95 -0.35 8.78
CA LEU A 46 6.11 -0.05 10.20
C LEU A 46 5.59 1.36 10.55
N GLY A 47 5.87 2.34 9.69
CA GLY A 47 5.34 3.69 9.81
C GLY A 47 3.81 3.77 9.73
N THR A 48 3.14 2.79 9.14
CA THR A 48 1.67 2.71 9.06
C THR A 48 1.06 1.98 10.26
N VAL A 49 1.65 0.86 10.68
CA VAL A 49 1.08 0.01 11.75
C VAL A 49 1.03 0.75 13.08
N ILE A 50 2.10 1.44 13.45
CA ILE A 50 2.21 2.14 14.74
C ILE A 50 1.07 3.17 14.91
N PRO A 51 0.89 4.16 14.01
CA PRO A 51 -0.21 5.11 14.14
C PRO A 51 -1.58 4.46 13.97
N ALA A 52 -1.72 3.41 13.15
CA ALA A 52 -2.98 2.68 13.00
C ALA A 52 -3.40 1.99 14.31
N PHE A 53 -2.43 1.41 15.04
CA PHE A 53 -2.67 0.81 16.35
C PHE A 53 -3.17 1.84 17.37
N PHE A 54 -2.48 2.97 17.50
CA PHE A 54 -2.93 4.03 18.41
C PHE A 54 -4.27 4.62 17.99
N LEU A 55 -4.50 4.78 16.68
CA LEU A 55 -5.77 5.26 16.15
C LEU A 55 -6.92 4.31 16.54
N MET A 56 -6.70 2.99 16.48
CA MET A 56 -7.68 1.99 16.91
C MET A 56 -8.13 2.21 18.37
N TYR A 57 -7.20 2.41 19.29
CA TYR A 57 -7.50 2.67 20.70
C TYR A 57 -8.17 4.02 20.93
N VAL A 58 -7.69 5.07 20.27
CA VAL A 58 -8.29 6.41 20.37
C VAL A 58 -9.74 6.38 19.87
N LEU A 59 -10.01 5.70 18.76
CA LEU A 59 -11.35 5.53 18.23
C LEU A 59 -12.24 4.65 19.14
N LEU A 60 -11.68 3.64 19.81
CA LEU A 60 -12.40 2.87 20.82
C LEU A 60 -12.84 3.79 21.97
N PHE A 61 -11.93 4.60 22.53
CA PHE A 61 -12.27 5.55 23.59
C PHE A 61 -13.30 6.57 23.12
N LEU A 62 -13.25 7.00 21.85
CA LEU A 62 -14.27 7.85 21.26
C LEU A 62 -15.65 7.17 21.30
N VAL A 63 -15.74 5.89 20.89
CA VAL A 63 -16.99 5.12 20.93
C VAL A 63 -17.49 4.92 22.36
N ILE A 64 -16.60 4.57 23.30
CA ILE A 64 -16.95 4.41 24.72
C ILE A 64 -17.43 5.73 25.31
N GLY A 65 -16.76 6.85 24.99
CA GLY A 65 -17.15 8.19 25.43
C GLY A 65 -18.53 8.59 24.89
N LEU A 66 -18.83 8.26 23.63
CA LEU A 66 -20.15 8.48 23.04
C LEU A 66 -21.24 7.63 23.73
N ILE A 67 -20.97 6.34 23.97
CA ILE A 67 -21.92 5.44 24.66
C ILE A 67 -22.17 5.91 26.10
N SER A 68 -21.13 6.38 26.78
CA SER A 68 -21.18 6.81 28.18
C SER A 68 -21.64 8.27 28.34
N LEU A 69 -21.87 8.97 27.23
CA LEU A 69 -22.20 10.41 27.19
C LEU A 69 -21.17 11.30 27.91
N GLU A 70 -19.89 10.94 27.82
CA GLU A 70 -18.77 11.64 28.46
C GLU A 70 -18.08 12.59 27.46
N PRO A 71 -18.43 13.89 27.44
CA PRO A 71 -17.98 14.81 26.38
C PRO A 71 -16.47 15.04 26.40
N VAL A 72 -15.83 14.95 27.58
CA VAL A 72 -14.38 15.14 27.72
C VAL A 72 -13.61 14.04 27.00
N ILE A 73 -14.04 12.78 27.15
CA ILE A 73 -13.42 11.63 26.47
C ILE A 73 -13.60 11.77 24.96
N VAL A 74 -14.82 12.12 24.51
CA VAL A 74 -15.12 12.32 23.09
C VAL A 74 -14.23 13.40 22.48
N LEU A 75 -14.09 14.55 23.15
CA LEU A 75 -13.28 15.67 22.66
C LEU A 75 -11.79 15.32 22.60
N ILE A 76 -11.24 14.74 23.66
CA ILE A 76 -9.82 14.34 23.70
C ILE A 76 -9.54 13.27 22.63
N SER A 77 -10.38 12.24 22.54
CA SER A 77 -10.21 11.19 21.53
C SER A 77 -10.35 11.72 20.11
N GLY A 78 -11.31 12.63 19.87
CA GLY A 78 -11.47 13.30 18.59
C GLY A 78 -10.20 14.07 18.19
N LEU A 79 -9.67 14.90 19.09
CA LEU A 79 -8.45 15.68 18.86
C LEU A 79 -7.20 14.80 18.64
N CYS A 80 -7.07 13.70 19.37
CA CYS A 80 -5.95 12.76 19.21
C CYS A 80 -6.05 11.93 17.91
N SER A 81 -7.25 11.72 17.38
CA SER A 81 -7.44 10.91 16.16
C SER A 81 -6.98 11.62 14.88
N ALA A 82 -7.23 12.94 14.78
CA ALA A 82 -6.92 13.76 13.61
C ALA A 82 -5.44 13.72 13.18
N PRO A 83 -4.44 13.94 14.06
CA PRO A 83 -3.03 13.88 13.67
C PRO A 83 -2.60 12.48 13.22
N LEU A 84 -3.16 11.42 13.80
CA LEU A 84 -2.87 10.03 13.41
C LEU A 84 -3.39 9.72 12.01
N ILE A 85 -4.64 10.11 11.71
CA ILE A 85 -5.23 9.98 10.38
C ILE A 85 -4.40 10.77 9.36
N PHE A 86 -4.08 12.03 9.67
CA PHE A 86 -3.26 12.88 8.79
C PHE A 86 -1.90 12.24 8.50
N PHE A 87 -1.24 11.70 9.53
CA PHE A 87 0.04 11.03 9.38
C PHE A 87 -0.07 9.78 8.49
N ILE A 88 -1.08 8.92 8.69
CA ILE A 88 -1.32 7.74 7.86
C ILE A 88 -1.56 8.14 6.40
N LEU A 89 -2.41 9.14 6.15
CA LEU A 89 -2.66 9.65 4.80
C LEU A 89 -1.39 10.23 4.16
N SER A 90 -0.56 10.92 4.95
CA SER A 90 0.71 11.50 4.46
C SER A 90 1.69 10.43 3.96
N LEU A 91 1.71 9.25 4.59
CA LEU A 91 2.60 8.14 4.23
C LEU A 91 2.21 7.42 2.93
N HIS A 92 0.93 7.52 2.52
CA HIS A 92 0.37 6.83 1.37
C HIS A 92 0.01 7.76 0.21
N LYS A 93 0.47 9.02 0.25
CA LYS A 93 0.30 9.95 -0.88
C LYS A 93 0.87 9.34 -2.18
N PRO A 94 0.11 9.38 -3.28
CA PRO A 94 0.57 8.84 -4.55
C PRO A 94 1.79 9.63 -5.03
N ARG A 95 2.86 8.92 -5.39
CA ARG A 95 4.05 9.55 -5.98
C ARG A 95 3.86 9.63 -7.48
N LEU A 96 3.95 10.84 -8.01
CA LEU A 96 3.92 11.10 -9.44
C LEU A 96 5.36 11.26 -9.94
N VAL A 97 5.67 10.58 -11.03
CA VAL A 97 6.95 10.63 -11.71
C VAL A 97 6.74 11.39 -13.02
N HIS A 98 7.46 12.48 -13.18
CA HIS A 98 7.48 13.24 -14.42
C HIS A 98 8.55 12.64 -15.34
N VAL A 99 8.11 12.01 -16.42
CA VAL A 99 8.99 11.38 -17.41
C VAL A 99 9.14 12.32 -18.61
N GLN A 100 10.39 12.56 -18.99
CA GLN A 100 10.76 13.37 -20.14
C GLN A 100 11.48 12.47 -21.13
N LEU A 101 10.93 12.31 -22.33
CA LEU A 101 11.46 11.42 -23.35
C LEU A 101 11.87 12.22 -24.58
N ALA A 102 13.13 12.10 -24.98
CA ALA A 102 13.65 12.65 -26.23
C ALA A 102 13.97 11.49 -27.18
N VAL A 103 13.18 11.35 -28.26
CA VAL A 103 13.38 10.28 -29.25
C VAL A 103 13.95 10.89 -30.55
N PRO A 104 14.98 10.30 -31.17
CA PRO A 104 15.49 10.77 -32.46
C PRO A 104 14.38 10.84 -33.52
N ASP A 105 14.23 11.99 -34.16
CA ASP A 105 13.22 12.22 -35.19
C ASP A 105 13.78 13.23 -36.20
N LYS A 106 13.74 12.88 -37.49
CA LYS A 106 14.20 13.74 -38.58
C LYS A 106 13.41 15.06 -38.66
N MET A 107 12.15 15.04 -38.25
CA MET A 107 11.27 16.22 -38.17
C MET A 107 11.36 16.96 -36.83
N GLY A 108 12.17 16.46 -35.89
CA GLY A 108 12.33 17.03 -34.56
C GLY A 108 13.18 18.30 -34.51
N SER A 109 13.46 18.75 -33.29
CA SER A 109 14.33 19.90 -33.01
C SER A 109 15.54 19.47 -32.18
N GLU A 110 16.63 20.23 -32.27
CA GLU A 110 17.82 20.03 -31.42
C GLU A 110 17.70 20.76 -30.07
N ALA A 111 16.76 21.69 -29.92
CA ALA A 111 16.60 22.49 -28.71
C ALA A 111 15.16 22.38 -28.17
N HIS A 112 15.03 21.95 -26.92
CA HIS A 112 13.76 21.73 -26.23
C HIS A 112 13.70 22.50 -24.92
N ALA A 113 12.55 23.07 -24.58
CA ALA A 113 12.34 23.70 -23.28
C ALA A 113 11.83 22.68 -22.26
N ILE A 114 12.51 22.57 -21.11
CA ILE A 114 12.15 21.62 -20.04
C ILE A 114 11.27 22.30 -18.99
N SER A 115 11.71 23.46 -18.52
CA SER A 115 11.06 24.31 -17.53
C SER A 115 11.36 25.78 -17.84
N ALA A 116 10.72 26.72 -17.13
CA ALA A 116 10.96 28.14 -17.31
C ALA A 116 12.47 28.46 -17.13
N GLY A 117 13.14 28.81 -18.23
CA GLY A 117 14.56 29.17 -18.27
C GLY A 117 15.56 28.02 -18.48
N VAL A 118 15.11 26.76 -18.58
CA VAL A 118 16.00 25.60 -18.81
C VAL A 118 15.71 24.94 -20.16
N SER A 119 16.73 24.84 -21.00
CA SER A 119 16.66 24.17 -22.30
C SER A 119 17.57 22.94 -22.37
N LEU A 120 17.05 21.85 -22.93
CA LEU A 120 17.81 20.69 -23.34
C LEU A 120 18.26 20.86 -24.79
N ARG A 121 19.56 20.77 -25.05
CA ARG A 121 20.10 20.68 -26.41
C ARG A 121 20.55 19.25 -26.69
N THR A 122 20.00 18.62 -27.72
CA THR A 122 20.37 17.27 -28.16
C THR A 122 21.32 17.34 -29.36
N PRO A 123 22.28 16.41 -29.49
CA PRO A 123 23.24 16.39 -30.60
C PRO A 123 22.60 16.02 -31.95
N VAL A 124 21.41 15.42 -31.92
CA VAL A 124 20.61 15.05 -33.10
C VAL A 124 19.21 15.65 -32.93
N ARG A 125 18.49 15.88 -34.03
CA ARG A 125 17.08 16.28 -33.98
C ARG A 125 16.25 15.22 -33.26
N THR A 126 15.51 15.66 -32.25
CA THR A 126 14.68 14.78 -31.42
C THR A 126 13.26 15.34 -31.28
N LYS A 127 12.29 14.46 -31.09
CA LYS A 127 10.94 14.79 -30.63
C LYS A 127 10.91 14.65 -29.11
N PHE A 128 10.57 15.74 -28.41
CA PHE A 128 10.49 15.77 -26.96
C PHE A 128 9.06 15.62 -26.49
N SER A 129 8.83 14.69 -25.56
CA SER A 129 7.51 14.40 -24.99
C SER A 129 7.61 14.34 -23.46
N ARG A 130 6.53 14.76 -22.80
CA ARG A 130 6.46 14.84 -21.33
C ARG A 130 5.20 14.15 -20.84
N PHE A 131 5.36 13.28 -19.85
CA PHE A 131 4.27 12.48 -19.31
C PHE A 131 4.31 12.53 -17.78
N LEU A 132 3.15 12.49 -17.16
CA LEU A 132 3.01 12.34 -15.71
C LEU A 132 2.48 10.94 -15.41
N ILE A 133 3.27 10.15 -14.71
CA ILE A 133 2.98 8.72 -14.50
C ILE A 133 2.96 8.45 -13.00
N LYS A 134 2.02 7.63 -12.54
CA LYS A 134 1.96 7.17 -11.15
C LYS A 134 3.06 6.14 -10.89
N ASP A 135 3.71 6.17 -9.72
CA ASP A 135 4.67 5.14 -9.30
C ASP A 135 3.94 3.80 -9.05
N ASP A 136 3.77 3.01 -10.11
CA ASP A 136 3.20 1.66 -10.11
C ASP A 136 4.29 0.57 -9.95
N SER A 137 5.29 0.82 -9.10
CA SER A 137 6.33 -0.16 -8.82
C SER A 137 5.77 -1.48 -8.28
N ILE A 138 6.38 -2.58 -8.70
CA ILE A 138 6.08 -3.92 -8.19
C ILE A 138 6.51 -3.99 -6.72
N LEU A 139 5.74 -4.71 -5.92
CA LEU A 139 6.07 -4.99 -4.53
C LEU A 139 7.42 -5.70 -4.44
N ASP A 140 8.35 -5.07 -3.72
CA ASP A 140 9.69 -5.58 -3.47
C ASP A 140 9.85 -5.77 -1.95
N VAL A 141 10.15 -7.01 -1.55
CA VAL A 141 10.25 -7.45 -0.16
C VAL A 141 11.65 -8.02 0.11
N PRO A 142 12.20 -7.90 1.33
CA PRO A 142 13.52 -8.41 1.63
C PRO A 142 13.64 -9.92 1.37
N PRO A 143 14.84 -10.42 1.05
CA PRO A 143 15.06 -11.83 0.82
C PRO A 143 14.57 -12.68 2.01
N ASN A 144 13.73 -13.68 1.72
CA ASN A 144 13.08 -14.49 2.76
C ASN A 144 14.08 -15.14 3.74
N ARG A 145 15.25 -15.55 3.26
CA ARG A 145 16.33 -16.12 4.10
C ARG A 145 16.86 -15.12 5.13
N GLN A 146 16.96 -13.84 4.77
CA GLN A 146 17.42 -12.80 5.69
C GLN A 146 16.36 -12.52 6.76
N LEU A 147 15.08 -12.46 6.37
CA LEU A 147 13.97 -12.24 7.29
C LEU A 147 13.89 -13.35 8.35
N TRP A 148 13.90 -14.62 7.92
CA TRP A 148 13.91 -15.76 8.83
C TRP A 148 15.20 -15.86 9.66
N GLY A 149 16.35 -15.49 9.08
CA GLY A 149 17.62 -15.43 9.82
C GLY A 149 17.58 -14.43 10.98
N ILE A 150 17.08 -13.22 10.75
CA ILE A 150 16.94 -12.20 11.80
C ILE A 150 15.91 -12.65 12.84
N PHE A 151 14.78 -13.22 12.40
CA PHE A 151 13.77 -13.76 13.32
C PHE A 151 14.34 -14.84 14.24
N SER A 152 15.06 -15.83 13.68
CA SER A 152 15.71 -16.87 14.48
C SER A 152 16.75 -16.31 15.44
N ALA A 153 17.54 -15.31 15.01
CA ALA A 153 18.50 -14.64 15.89
C ALA A 153 17.82 -13.95 17.07
N VAL A 154 16.68 -13.28 16.84
CA VAL A 154 15.88 -12.63 17.90
C VAL A 154 15.35 -13.65 18.90
N ILE A 155 14.81 -14.78 18.43
CA ILE A 155 14.35 -15.87 19.30
C ILE A 155 15.52 -16.43 20.12
N LEU A 156 16.69 -16.65 19.50
CA LEU A 156 17.88 -17.14 20.20
C LEU A 156 18.36 -16.16 21.28
N VAL A 157 18.43 -14.86 20.96
CA VAL A 157 18.80 -13.82 21.93
C VAL A 157 17.80 -13.81 23.09
N GLY A 158 16.50 -13.83 22.81
CA GLY A 158 15.47 -13.88 23.84
C GLY A 158 15.55 -15.15 24.72
N ALA A 159 15.84 -16.30 24.11
CA ALA A 159 16.05 -17.55 24.82
C ALA A 159 17.33 -17.53 25.68
N SER A 160 18.41 -16.90 25.20
CA SER A 160 19.64 -16.72 25.99
C SER A 160 19.42 -15.82 27.20
N ILE A 161 18.73 -14.68 27.04
CA ILE A 161 18.38 -13.79 28.16
C ILE A 161 17.50 -14.55 29.16
N SER A 162 16.55 -15.34 28.65
CA SER A 162 15.71 -16.20 29.49
C SER A 162 16.56 -17.20 30.28
N ALA A 163 17.48 -17.91 29.62
CA ALA A 163 18.35 -18.88 30.29
C ALA A 163 19.25 -18.23 31.35
N MET A 164 19.76 -17.02 31.10
CA MET A 164 20.53 -16.26 32.07
C MET A 164 19.68 -15.84 33.27
N LEU A 165 18.42 -15.48 33.05
CA LEU A 165 17.48 -15.09 34.11
C LEU A 165 17.19 -16.24 35.09
N TYR A 166 17.16 -17.49 34.62
CA TYR A 166 16.94 -18.68 35.49
C TYR A 166 18.24 -19.36 35.94
N SER A 167 19.39 -18.75 35.67
CA SER A 167 20.65 -19.31 36.15
C SER A 167 20.80 -19.09 37.66
N GLU A 168 21.45 -20.03 38.36
CA GLU A 168 21.72 -19.91 39.80
C GLU A 168 22.79 -18.84 40.14
N VAL A 169 23.30 -18.13 39.13
CA VAL A 169 24.38 -17.15 39.28
C VAL A 169 23.78 -15.74 39.31
N GLU A 170 23.78 -15.10 40.48
CA GLU A 170 23.20 -13.74 40.69
C GLU A 170 23.72 -12.70 39.67
N SER A 171 25.00 -12.75 39.29
CA SER A 171 25.56 -11.79 38.33
C SER A 171 24.94 -11.93 36.93
N LEU A 172 24.59 -13.16 36.51
CA LEU A 172 23.93 -13.40 35.23
C LEU A 172 22.48 -12.95 35.24
N GLU A 173 21.78 -13.10 36.37
CA GLU A 173 20.41 -12.61 36.54
C GLU A 173 20.35 -11.08 36.37
N ILE A 174 21.23 -10.34 37.04
CA ILE A 174 21.31 -8.87 36.94
C ILE A 174 21.60 -8.46 35.49
N ILE A 175 22.54 -9.14 34.83
CA ILE A 175 22.86 -8.87 33.42
C ILE A 175 21.65 -9.15 32.53
N ALA A 176 20.89 -10.23 32.78
CA ALA A 176 19.71 -10.58 32.00
C ALA A 176 18.61 -9.52 32.12
N VAL A 177 18.35 -9.03 33.34
CA VAL A 177 17.37 -7.96 33.58
C VAL A 177 17.79 -6.67 32.86
N LEU A 178 19.04 -6.26 33.00
CA LEU A 178 19.56 -5.06 32.33
C LEU A 178 19.52 -5.19 30.79
N ALA A 179 19.90 -6.36 30.27
CA ALA A 179 19.79 -6.65 28.84
C ALA A 179 18.32 -6.56 28.40
N PHE A 180 17.39 -7.20 29.10
CA PHE A 180 15.98 -7.17 28.74
C PHE A 180 15.39 -5.75 28.72
N ILE A 181 15.74 -4.90 29.69
CA ILE A 181 15.32 -3.49 29.70
C ILE A 181 15.84 -2.75 28.47
N LEU A 182 17.08 -3.02 28.04
CA LEU A 182 17.70 -2.35 26.90
C LEU A 182 17.14 -2.83 25.54
N ILE A 183 16.98 -4.14 25.36
CA ILE A 183 16.68 -4.75 24.05
C ILE A 183 15.27 -5.34 23.93
N GLY A 184 14.45 -5.34 24.99
CA GLY A 184 13.07 -5.84 24.96
C GLY A 184 12.20 -5.11 23.95
N ILE A 185 12.24 -3.77 23.94
CA ILE A 185 11.49 -2.95 22.97
C ILE A 185 11.95 -3.24 21.52
N PRO A 186 13.25 -3.20 21.17
CA PRO A 186 13.74 -3.65 19.87
C PRO A 186 13.29 -5.06 19.47
N ILE A 187 13.36 -6.04 20.39
CA ILE A 187 12.92 -7.42 20.16
C ILE A 187 11.42 -7.45 19.84
N TRP A 188 10.59 -6.71 20.58
CA TRP A 188 9.17 -6.60 20.31
C TRP A 188 8.89 -6.05 18.91
N PHE A 189 9.52 -4.94 18.53
CA PHE A 189 9.36 -4.32 17.22
C PHE A 189 9.69 -5.29 16.08
N VAL A 190 10.78 -6.03 16.24
CA VAL A 190 11.22 -7.01 15.25
C VAL A 190 10.30 -8.24 15.24
N GLY A 191 9.90 -8.72 16.42
CA GLY A 191 9.08 -9.91 16.61
C GLY A 191 7.67 -9.80 16.04
N PHE A 192 7.02 -8.64 16.17
CA PHE A 192 5.66 -8.47 15.62
C PHE A 192 5.63 -8.28 14.10
N SER A 193 6.69 -7.71 13.52
CA SER A 193 6.66 -7.19 12.14
C SER A 193 7.42 -8.06 11.13
N LEU A 194 8.58 -8.64 11.48
CA LEU A 194 9.38 -9.43 10.53
C LEU A 194 8.68 -10.69 10.03
N PRO A 195 8.04 -11.51 10.88
CA PRO A 195 7.42 -12.74 10.41
C PRO A 195 6.30 -12.45 9.40
N VAL A 196 5.55 -11.37 9.58
CA VAL A 196 4.53 -10.93 8.62
C VAL A 196 5.14 -10.73 7.23
N LEU A 197 6.27 -10.04 7.14
CA LEU A 197 6.96 -9.83 5.87
C LEU A 197 7.57 -11.11 5.30
N ALA A 198 8.05 -12.00 6.16
CA ALA A 198 8.58 -13.30 5.75
C ALA A 198 7.47 -14.15 5.11
N TRP A 199 6.30 -14.21 5.73
CA TRP A 199 5.11 -14.87 5.17
C TRP A 199 4.61 -14.17 3.91
N TRP A 200 4.61 -12.84 3.86
CA TRP A 200 4.22 -12.09 2.68
C TRP A 200 5.14 -12.38 1.49
N GLY A 201 6.46 -12.35 1.69
CA GLY A 201 7.43 -12.65 0.66
C GLY A 201 7.40 -14.10 0.19
N THR A 202 7.13 -15.03 1.12
CA THR A 202 6.92 -16.44 0.79
C THR A 202 5.70 -16.60 -0.12
N SER A 203 4.56 -16.01 0.25
CA SER A 203 3.32 -16.08 -0.53
C SER A 203 3.47 -15.44 -1.92
N ASN A 204 4.07 -14.25 -2.00
CA ASN A 204 4.31 -13.57 -3.27
C ASN A 204 5.17 -14.41 -4.23
N LYS A 205 6.22 -15.08 -3.70
CA LYS A 205 7.08 -15.97 -4.48
C LYS A 205 6.35 -17.24 -4.94
N LEU A 206 5.53 -17.84 -4.07
CA LEU A 206 4.78 -19.06 -4.39
C LEU A 206 3.65 -18.82 -5.40
N LEU A 207 2.94 -17.69 -5.28
CA LEU A 207 1.86 -17.33 -6.19
C LEU A 207 2.40 -16.81 -7.54
N GLY A 208 3.55 -16.14 -7.56
CA GLY A 208 4.16 -15.62 -8.78
C GLY A 208 3.29 -14.57 -9.49
N LEU A 209 2.45 -13.85 -8.75
CA LEU A 209 1.59 -12.80 -9.29
C LEU A 209 2.27 -11.43 -9.14
N PRO A 210 2.51 -10.69 -10.24
CA PRO A 210 3.08 -9.36 -10.16
C PRO A 210 2.08 -8.42 -9.47
N THR A 211 2.43 -7.99 -8.27
CA THR A 211 1.55 -7.17 -7.42
C THR A 211 2.11 -5.76 -7.34
N ARG A 212 1.28 -4.76 -7.60
CA ARG A 212 1.70 -3.37 -7.42
C ARG A 212 1.85 -3.10 -5.94
N ARG A 213 2.91 -2.41 -5.56
CA ARG A 213 3.19 -2.05 -4.18
C ARG A 213 2.01 -1.33 -3.52
N ARG A 214 1.39 -0.37 -4.21
CA ARG A 214 0.25 0.40 -3.69
C ARG A 214 -0.97 -0.48 -3.39
N ASP A 215 -1.24 -1.46 -4.24
CA ASP A 215 -2.38 -2.37 -4.07
C ASP A 215 -2.12 -3.26 -2.85
N ALA A 216 -0.89 -3.79 -2.74
CA ALA A 216 -0.47 -4.60 -1.62
C ALA A 216 -0.51 -3.83 -0.28
N GLU A 217 -0.02 -2.58 -0.25
CA GLU A 217 -0.12 -1.69 0.91
C GLU A 217 -1.58 -1.39 1.26
N ALA A 218 -2.47 -1.18 0.28
CA ALA A 218 -3.89 -0.93 0.50
C ALA A 218 -4.61 -2.15 1.10
N TRP A 219 -4.34 -3.36 0.59
CA TRP A 219 -4.89 -4.59 1.16
C TRP A 219 -4.42 -4.82 2.59
N LEU A 220 -3.13 -4.55 2.87
CA LEU A 220 -2.56 -4.65 4.21
C LEU A 220 -3.24 -3.64 5.16
N MET A 221 -3.42 -2.39 4.75
CA MET A 221 -4.13 -1.37 5.53
C MET A 221 -5.60 -1.73 5.77
N ALA A 222 -6.28 -2.30 4.77
CA ALA A 222 -7.66 -2.75 4.96
C ALA A 222 -7.77 -3.85 6.02
N GLY A 223 -6.76 -4.74 6.10
CA GLY A 223 -6.63 -5.71 7.19
C GLY A 223 -6.39 -5.08 8.55
N MET A 224 -5.55 -4.05 8.63
CA MET A 224 -5.37 -3.30 9.89
C MET A 224 -6.67 -2.59 10.29
N ALA A 225 -7.38 -2.01 9.32
CA ALA A 225 -8.63 -1.30 9.56
C ALA A 225 -9.77 -2.24 9.98
N SER A 226 -9.81 -3.49 9.50
CA SER A 226 -10.83 -4.48 9.91
C SER A 226 -10.66 -4.95 11.35
N ALA A 227 -9.48 -4.80 11.95
CA ALA A 227 -9.25 -5.07 13.37
C ALA A 227 -10.08 -4.14 14.28
N PHE A 228 -10.33 -2.90 13.86
CA PHE A 228 -11.07 -1.93 14.66
C PHE A 228 -12.54 -2.33 14.94
N PRO A 229 -13.39 -2.59 13.93
CA PRO A 229 -14.75 -3.03 14.19
C PRO A 229 -14.78 -4.43 14.84
N ALA A 230 -13.84 -5.32 14.50
CA ALA A 230 -13.73 -6.61 15.18
C ALA A 230 -13.48 -6.45 16.69
N PHE A 231 -12.55 -5.58 17.06
CA PHE A 231 -12.24 -5.26 18.45
C PHE A 231 -13.47 -4.67 19.17
N ILE A 232 -14.17 -3.71 18.57
CA ILE A 232 -15.40 -3.14 19.15
C ILE A 232 -16.45 -4.23 19.40
N PHE A 233 -16.70 -5.09 18.41
CA PHE A 233 -17.69 -6.16 18.55
C PHE A 233 -17.27 -7.16 19.62
N ASN A 234 -16.00 -7.55 19.65
CA ASN A 234 -15.46 -8.47 20.65
C ASN A 234 -15.54 -7.91 22.07
N SER A 235 -15.31 -6.61 22.25
CA SER A 235 -15.31 -5.98 23.57
C SER A 235 -16.70 -5.57 24.06
N LEU A 236 -17.60 -5.11 23.18
CA LEU A 236 -18.87 -4.49 23.59
C LEU A 236 -20.11 -5.32 23.28
N ILE A 237 -20.07 -6.13 22.22
CA ILE A 237 -21.25 -6.83 21.68
C ILE A 237 -21.19 -8.31 22.04
N ALA A 238 -20.08 -8.99 21.79
CA ALA A 238 -19.91 -10.41 22.05
C ALA A 238 -20.23 -10.80 23.52
N PRO A 239 -19.78 -10.05 24.56
CA PRO A 239 -20.11 -10.36 25.95
C PRO A 239 -21.60 -10.24 26.28
N LYS A 240 -22.37 -9.47 25.49
CA LYS A 240 -23.82 -9.33 25.66
C LYS A 240 -24.59 -10.44 24.94
N LEU A 241 -24.03 -11.00 23.87
CA LEU A 241 -24.62 -12.07 23.09
C LEU A 241 -24.43 -13.44 23.76
N VAL A 242 -23.27 -13.67 24.37
CA VAL A 242 -23.01 -14.86 25.16
C VAL A 242 -23.70 -14.68 26.50
N SER A 243 -24.88 -15.28 26.67
CA SER A 243 -25.53 -15.38 27.98
C SER A 243 -24.57 -16.06 28.96
N PRO A 244 -24.51 -15.63 30.24
CA PRO A 244 -23.65 -16.28 31.22
C PRO A 244 -24.02 -17.77 31.27
N ILE A 245 -23.11 -18.60 30.78
CA ILE A 245 -23.17 -20.05 31.01
C ILE A 245 -22.87 -20.23 32.50
N ASP A 246 -23.45 -21.24 33.15
CA ASP A 246 -23.37 -21.49 34.60
C ASP A 246 -21.94 -21.41 35.19
N SER A 247 -20.90 -21.53 34.36
CA SER A 247 -19.51 -21.22 34.71
C SER A 247 -18.94 -20.03 33.94
N VAL A 248 -18.30 -19.14 34.69
CA VAL A 248 -17.48 -18.02 34.16
C VAL A 248 -16.43 -18.52 33.17
N TYR A 249 -15.80 -19.68 33.45
CA TYR A 249 -14.80 -20.28 32.58
C TYR A 249 -15.35 -20.59 31.18
N TRP A 250 -16.54 -21.21 31.11
CA TRP A 250 -17.16 -21.55 29.82
C TRP A 250 -17.57 -20.30 29.05
N THR A 251 -17.97 -19.24 29.76
CA THR A 251 -18.30 -17.94 29.15
C THR A 251 -17.06 -17.29 28.54
N GLU A 252 -15.95 -17.19 29.30
CA GLU A 252 -14.68 -16.64 28.80
C GLU A 252 -14.12 -17.46 27.64
N PHE A 253 -14.11 -18.79 27.78
CA PHE A 253 -13.66 -19.70 26.71
C PHE A 253 -14.49 -19.50 25.44
N SER A 254 -15.81 -19.41 25.54
CA SER A 254 -16.69 -19.21 24.38
C SER A 254 -16.44 -17.86 23.70
N LEU A 255 -16.22 -16.79 24.48
CA LEU A 255 -15.89 -15.47 23.96
C LEU A 255 -14.56 -15.47 23.20
N LEU A 256 -13.52 -16.11 23.75
CA LEU A 256 -12.18 -16.13 23.17
C LEU A 256 -12.04 -17.13 22.01
N ALA A 257 -12.66 -18.30 22.11
CA ALA A 257 -12.50 -19.39 21.14
C ALA A 257 -13.51 -19.35 19.99
N VAL A 258 -14.69 -18.74 20.20
CA VAL A 258 -15.76 -18.71 19.18
C VAL A 258 -16.14 -17.27 18.83
N GLY A 259 -16.48 -16.45 19.83
CA GLY A 259 -16.98 -15.10 19.61
C GLY A 259 -15.98 -14.22 18.85
N ALA A 260 -14.75 -14.13 19.38
CA ALA A 260 -13.70 -13.32 18.79
C ALA A 260 -13.33 -13.78 17.37
N PRO A 261 -12.98 -15.05 17.11
CA PRO A 261 -12.65 -15.50 15.75
C PRO A 261 -13.78 -15.27 14.75
N LEU A 262 -15.03 -15.50 15.13
CA LEU A 262 -16.17 -15.29 14.23
C LEU A 262 -16.27 -13.82 13.79
N CYS A 263 -16.23 -12.88 14.74
CA CYS A 263 -16.31 -11.45 14.43
C CYS A 263 -15.12 -11.02 13.57
N GLU A 264 -13.92 -11.47 13.92
CA GLU A 264 -12.71 -11.16 13.15
C GLU A 264 -12.79 -11.63 11.70
N GLU A 265 -13.22 -12.86 11.46
CA GLU A 265 -13.33 -13.39 10.10
C GLU A 265 -14.43 -12.69 9.29
N ILE A 266 -15.52 -12.25 9.92
CA ILE A 266 -16.55 -11.43 9.25
C ILE A 266 -15.96 -10.09 8.79
N PHE A 267 -15.25 -9.36 9.66
CA PHE A 267 -14.71 -8.05 9.28
C PHE A 267 -13.52 -8.17 8.32
N LYS A 268 -12.71 -9.23 8.40
CA LYS A 268 -11.69 -9.53 7.38
C LYS A 268 -12.34 -9.85 6.03
N ALA A 269 -13.42 -10.64 6.01
CA ALA A 269 -14.18 -10.93 4.79
C ALA A 269 -14.73 -9.65 4.15
N MET A 270 -15.30 -8.75 4.96
CA MET A 270 -15.76 -7.43 4.51
C MET A 270 -14.61 -6.61 3.91
N ALA A 271 -13.44 -6.59 4.56
CA ALA A 271 -12.27 -5.90 4.03
C ALA A 271 -11.79 -6.46 2.69
N VAL A 272 -11.84 -7.78 2.49
CA VAL A 272 -11.55 -8.38 1.18
C VAL A 272 -12.61 -8.02 0.14
N ALA A 273 -13.89 -8.02 0.54
CA ALA A 273 -15.01 -7.71 -0.35
C ALA A 273 -14.96 -6.26 -0.89
N LEU A 274 -14.35 -5.31 -0.16
CA LEU A 274 -14.10 -3.95 -0.67
C LEU A 274 -13.28 -3.94 -1.97
N PHE A 275 -12.44 -4.96 -2.17
CA PHE A 275 -11.61 -5.09 -3.38
C PHE A 275 -12.22 -5.98 -4.46
N LEU A 276 -13.43 -6.51 -4.26
CA LEU A 276 -14.12 -7.39 -5.19
C LEU A 276 -14.17 -6.86 -6.64
N PRO A 277 -14.45 -5.56 -6.91
CA PRO A 277 -14.41 -5.02 -8.28
C PRO A 277 -13.05 -5.16 -8.98
N TYR A 278 -11.96 -5.20 -8.22
CA TYR A 278 -10.58 -5.29 -8.72
C TYR A 278 -10.05 -6.72 -8.75
N ILE A 279 -10.75 -7.68 -8.13
CA ILE A 279 -10.34 -9.07 -8.15
C ILE A 279 -10.61 -9.67 -9.54
N LYS A 280 -9.57 -10.29 -10.10
CA LYS A 280 -9.60 -10.87 -11.46
C LYS A 280 -9.96 -12.36 -11.48
N GLY A 281 -9.95 -13.02 -10.32
CA GLY A 281 -10.22 -14.45 -10.18
C GLY A 281 -9.74 -15.00 -8.85
N PRO A 282 -9.89 -16.32 -8.61
CA PRO A 282 -9.67 -16.95 -7.31
C PRO A 282 -8.22 -16.82 -6.83
N LYS A 283 -7.21 -16.98 -7.70
CA LYS A 283 -5.80 -16.83 -7.33
C LYS A 283 -5.44 -15.40 -6.90
N HIS A 284 -6.04 -14.39 -7.54
CA HIS A 284 -5.86 -12.99 -7.15
C HIS A 284 -6.62 -12.71 -5.85
N GLY A 285 -7.83 -13.25 -5.70
CA GLY A 285 -8.60 -13.18 -4.47
C GLY A 285 -7.88 -13.80 -3.27
N PHE A 286 -7.21 -14.95 -3.46
CA PHE A 286 -6.32 -15.55 -2.46
C PHE A 286 -5.24 -14.56 -2.02
N GLN A 287 -4.58 -13.88 -2.97
CA GLN A 287 -3.52 -12.94 -2.65
C GLN A 287 -4.00 -11.70 -1.90
N VAL A 288 -5.16 -11.16 -2.29
CA VAL A 288 -5.83 -10.06 -1.58
C VAL A 288 -6.16 -10.51 -0.17
N GLY A 289 -6.85 -11.64 -0.02
CA GLY A 289 -7.22 -12.18 1.30
C GLY A 289 -6.02 -12.48 2.18
N PHE A 290 -4.96 -13.08 1.63
CA PHE A 290 -3.72 -13.34 2.36
C PHE A 290 -3.11 -12.05 2.90
N THR A 291 -3.06 -11.00 2.08
CA THR A 291 -2.48 -9.70 2.47
C THR A 291 -3.37 -8.97 3.48
N VAL A 292 -4.70 -9.04 3.35
CA VAL A 292 -5.64 -8.53 4.36
C VAL A 292 -5.44 -9.25 5.70
N GLY A 293 -5.35 -10.58 5.70
CA GLY A 293 -5.12 -11.36 6.93
C GLY A 293 -3.80 -11.03 7.60
N LEU A 294 -2.73 -10.81 6.83
CA LEU A 294 -1.45 -10.31 7.36
C LEU A 294 -1.57 -8.92 7.99
N GLY A 295 -2.38 -8.03 7.40
CA GLY A 295 -2.64 -6.69 7.93
C GLY A 295 -3.33 -6.73 9.28
N PHE A 296 -4.33 -7.59 9.43
CA PHE A 296 -5.00 -7.83 10.70
C PHE A 296 -4.01 -8.37 11.75
N ALA A 297 -3.23 -9.39 11.37
CA ALA A 297 -2.24 -9.99 12.24
C ALA A 297 -1.19 -8.98 12.74
N LEU A 298 -0.84 -7.95 11.95
CA LEU A 298 0.09 -6.90 12.40
C LEU A 298 -0.44 -6.14 13.63
N ILE A 299 -1.70 -5.72 13.62
CA ILE A 299 -2.32 -4.99 14.73
C ILE A 299 -2.42 -5.89 15.95
N GLU A 300 -2.89 -7.12 15.75
CA GLU A 300 -3.08 -8.08 16.82
C GLU A 300 -1.75 -8.49 17.47
N ASN A 301 -0.72 -8.76 16.67
CA ASN A 301 0.62 -9.09 17.18
C ASN A 301 1.28 -7.93 17.90
N PHE A 302 1.06 -6.70 17.43
CA PHE A 302 1.57 -5.52 18.11
C PHE A 302 1.07 -5.50 19.56
N GLN A 303 -0.22 -5.80 19.76
CA GLN A 303 -0.83 -5.91 21.09
C GLN A 303 -0.31 -7.10 21.90
N TYR A 304 -0.46 -8.33 21.40
CA TYR A 304 -0.16 -9.53 22.18
C TYR A 304 1.31 -9.64 22.54
N ILE A 305 2.21 -9.38 21.59
CA ILE A 305 3.65 -9.41 21.86
C ILE A 305 4.05 -8.23 22.74
N GLY A 306 3.40 -7.08 22.56
CA GLY A 306 3.62 -5.90 23.41
C GLY A 306 3.23 -6.17 24.87
N TYR A 307 2.09 -6.83 25.10
CA TYR A 307 1.67 -7.25 26.43
C TYR A 307 2.66 -8.24 27.05
N SER A 308 3.21 -9.16 26.25
CA SER A 308 4.22 -10.12 26.72
C SER A 308 5.55 -9.50 27.17
N LEU A 309 5.82 -8.21 26.89
CA LEU A 309 6.94 -7.50 27.51
C LEU A 309 6.82 -7.48 29.03
N LEU A 310 5.60 -7.41 29.57
CA LEU A 310 5.33 -7.44 31.01
C LEU A 310 5.58 -8.83 31.63
N GLY A 311 5.55 -9.87 30.80
CA GLY A 311 5.85 -11.25 31.20
C GLY A 311 7.34 -11.61 31.18
N GLY A 312 8.23 -10.64 30.95
CA GLY A 312 9.68 -10.84 30.91
C GLY A 312 10.18 -11.55 29.63
N PRO A 313 11.47 -11.91 29.59
CA PRO A 313 12.13 -12.43 28.39
C PRO A 313 11.55 -13.79 27.91
N VAL A 314 11.09 -14.65 28.82
CA VAL A 314 10.45 -15.93 28.46
C VAL A 314 9.13 -15.68 27.77
N GLY A 315 8.25 -14.91 28.40
CA GLY A 315 6.92 -14.60 27.87
C GLY A 315 7.02 -13.93 26.51
N LEU A 316 7.92 -12.95 26.37
CA LEU A 316 8.18 -12.28 25.09
C LEU A 316 8.65 -13.26 24.02
N SER A 317 9.71 -14.04 24.28
CA SER A 317 10.30 -14.94 23.28
C SER A 317 9.34 -16.05 22.85
N PHE A 318 8.62 -16.64 23.81
CA PHE A 318 7.62 -17.67 23.54
C PHE A 318 6.45 -17.11 22.71
N THR A 319 5.95 -15.93 23.07
CA THR A 319 4.85 -15.30 22.33
C THR A 319 5.27 -14.95 20.91
N ILE A 320 6.48 -14.40 20.71
CA ILE A 320 7.03 -14.11 19.37
C ILE A 320 7.13 -15.40 18.54
N LEU A 321 7.59 -16.50 19.14
CA LEU A 321 7.72 -17.78 18.43
C LEU A 321 6.36 -18.33 17.99
N VAL A 322 5.44 -18.49 18.95
CA VAL A 322 4.11 -19.06 18.70
C VAL A 322 3.32 -18.22 17.71
N ARG A 323 3.32 -16.89 17.87
CA ARG A 323 2.58 -16.00 16.97
C ARG A 323 3.27 -15.85 15.62
N GLY A 324 4.61 -15.76 15.62
CA GLY A 324 5.45 -15.65 14.43
C GLY A 324 5.27 -16.80 13.44
N ILE A 325 5.23 -18.03 13.95
CA ILE A 325 5.16 -19.25 13.14
C ILE A 325 3.73 -19.77 13.00
N GLY A 326 2.88 -19.63 14.02
CA GLY A 326 1.53 -20.17 14.04
C GLY A 326 0.45 -19.15 13.66
N SER A 327 0.25 -18.14 14.51
CA SER A 327 -0.90 -17.21 14.40
C SER A 327 -0.89 -16.44 13.09
N ILE A 328 0.25 -15.85 12.69
CA ILE A 328 0.35 -15.00 11.49
C ILE A 328 -0.06 -15.73 10.21
N PRO A 329 0.54 -16.88 9.86
CA PRO A 329 0.10 -17.60 8.67
C PRO A 329 -1.32 -18.13 8.83
N GLY A 330 -1.79 -18.43 10.04
CA GLY A 330 -3.20 -18.75 10.32
C GLY A 330 -4.14 -17.67 9.81
N HIS A 331 -4.03 -16.43 10.32
CA HIS A 331 -4.88 -15.32 9.86
C HIS A 331 -4.78 -15.08 8.36
N ALA A 332 -3.56 -15.16 7.80
CA ALA A 332 -3.33 -14.97 6.38
C ALA A 332 -4.04 -16.05 5.55
N VAL A 333 -3.90 -17.33 5.91
CA VAL A 333 -4.49 -18.45 5.16
C VAL A 333 -6.00 -18.49 5.29
N TRP A 334 -6.58 -18.31 6.48
CA TRP A 334 -8.03 -18.31 6.66
C TRP A 334 -8.70 -17.18 5.88
N THR A 335 -8.12 -15.98 5.95
CA THR A 335 -8.60 -14.84 5.15
C THR A 335 -8.39 -15.07 3.64
N ALA A 336 -7.31 -15.76 3.25
CA ALA A 336 -7.06 -16.11 1.84
C ALA A 336 -8.07 -17.12 1.29
N ILE A 337 -8.56 -18.06 2.10
CA ILE A 337 -9.66 -18.96 1.72
C ILE A 337 -10.92 -18.14 1.40
N THR A 338 -11.29 -17.23 2.29
CA THR A 338 -12.40 -16.29 2.06
C THR A 338 -12.18 -15.44 0.82
N GLY A 339 -10.97 -14.91 0.62
CA GLY A 339 -10.61 -14.16 -0.58
C GLY A 339 -10.67 -14.99 -1.86
N THR A 340 -10.36 -16.28 -1.80
CA THR A 340 -10.50 -17.19 -2.93
C THR A 340 -11.96 -17.39 -3.30
N ALA A 341 -12.84 -17.57 -2.31
CA ALA A 341 -14.29 -17.66 -2.51
C ALA A 341 -14.85 -16.37 -3.15
N ILE A 342 -14.48 -15.21 -2.61
CA ILE A 342 -14.81 -13.90 -3.20
C ILE A 342 -14.24 -13.77 -4.62
N GLY A 343 -13.04 -14.31 -4.86
CA GLY A 343 -12.43 -14.33 -6.19
C GLY A 343 -13.15 -15.20 -7.21
N TRP A 344 -13.83 -16.28 -6.79
CA TRP A 344 -14.76 -17.03 -7.64
C TRP A 344 -16.02 -16.22 -7.93
N LEU A 345 -16.60 -15.55 -6.92
CA LEU A 345 -17.73 -14.64 -7.14
C LEU A 345 -17.38 -13.52 -8.12
N ALA A 346 -16.13 -13.02 -8.08
CA ALA A 346 -15.62 -12.01 -8.99
C ALA A 346 -15.55 -12.44 -10.47
N THR A 347 -15.64 -13.76 -10.76
CA THR A 347 -15.69 -14.24 -12.16
C THR A 347 -17.05 -14.05 -12.80
N ASP A 348 -18.11 -13.83 -12.02
CA ASP A 348 -19.41 -13.43 -12.53
C ASP A 348 -19.33 -11.99 -13.07
N LYS A 349 -19.42 -11.86 -14.40
CA LYS A 349 -19.33 -10.57 -15.09
C LYS A 349 -20.45 -9.61 -14.71
N GLU A 350 -21.66 -10.12 -14.46
CA GLU A 350 -22.81 -9.29 -14.13
C GLU A 350 -22.68 -8.73 -12.70
N LEU A 351 -22.37 -9.61 -11.74
CA LEU A 351 -22.12 -9.21 -10.35
C LEU A 351 -20.98 -8.18 -10.28
N LYS A 352 -19.88 -8.45 -10.98
CA LYS A 352 -18.73 -7.55 -11.02
C LYS A 352 -19.08 -6.19 -11.62
N ALA A 353 -19.88 -6.15 -12.69
CA ALA A 353 -20.31 -4.90 -13.30
C ALA A 353 -21.19 -4.08 -12.35
N LYS A 354 -22.16 -4.71 -11.68
CA LYS A 354 -23.03 -4.05 -10.68
C LYS A 354 -22.22 -3.45 -9.53
N LEU A 355 -21.25 -4.19 -9.01
CA LEU A 355 -20.40 -3.73 -7.90
C LEU A 355 -19.44 -2.63 -8.33
N SER A 356 -18.82 -2.75 -9.51
CA SER A 356 -17.96 -1.71 -10.08
C SER A 356 -18.73 -0.41 -10.30
N TRP A 357 -19.96 -0.50 -10.80
CA TRP A 357 -20.87 0.63 -10.92
C TRP A 357 -21.16 1.26 -9.56
N LYS A 358 -21.58 0.46 -8.56
CA LYS A 358 -21.88 0.97 -7.21
C LYS A 358 -20.68 1.66 -6.57
N ALA A 359 -19.49 1.09 -6.71
CA ALA A 359 -18.25 1.69 -6.21
C ALA A 359 -17.95 3.03 -6.90
N ARG A 360 -18.14 3.12 -8.22
CA ARG A 360 -17.95 4.37 -8.98
C ARG A 360 -18.98 5.43 -8.57
N THR A 361 -20.25 5.06 -8.40
CA THR A 361 -21.30 5.99 -7.94
C THR A 361 -21.02 6.52 -6.55
N MET A 362 -20.54 5.67 -5.63
CA MET A 362 -20.12 6.10 -4.30
C MET A 362 -18.92 7.05 -4.34
N ALA A 363 -17.93 6.78 -5.21
CA ALA A 363 -16.79 7.66 -5.38
C ALA A 363 -17.19 9.04 -5.93
N ILE A 364 -18.07 9.07 -6.94
CA ILE A 364 -18.65 10.30 -7.49
C ILE A 364 -19.39 11.07 -6.40
N SER A 365 -20.24 10.39 -5.62
CA SER A 365 -20.97 11.03 -4.52
C SER A 365 -20.04 11.59 -3.43
N ALA A 366 -18.89 10.96 -3.19
CA ALA A 366 -17.91 11.47 -2.22
C ALA A 366 -17.23 12.76 -2.75
N ILE A 367 -16.97 12.84 -4.05
CA ILE A 367 -16.48 14.07 -4.71
C ILE A 367 -17.53 15.17 -4.60
N ASP A 368 -18.79 14.88 -4.96
CA ASP A 368 -19.90 15.83 -4.86
C ASP A 368 -20.02 16.42 -3.43
N ILE A 369 -19.85 15.59 -2.39
CA ILE A 369 -19.85 16.03 -0.99
C ILE A 369 -18.61 16.87 -0.67
N ALA A 370 -17.42 16.47 -1.12
CA ALA A 370 -16.17 17.16 -0.85
C ALA A 370 -16.14 18.57 -1.47
N GLU A 371 -16.68 18.72 -2.68
CA GLU A 371 -16.81 20.02 -3.33
C GLU A 371 -17.93 20.86 -2.71
N GLY A 372 -19.02 20.22 -2.28
CA GLY A 372 -20.07 20.87 -1.50
C GLY A 372 -19.59 21.48 -0.16
N ILE A 373 -18.48 20.97 0.40
CA ILE A 373 -17.83 21.54 1.59
C ILE A 373 -16.65 22.49 1.26
N GLY A 374 -16.42 22.77 -0.02
CA GLY A 374 -15.43 23.75 -0.49
C GLY A 374 -14.03 23.18 -0.80
N ILE A 375 -13.91 21.88 -1.05
CA ILE A 375 -12.64 21.23 -1.41
C ILE A 375 -12.71 20.78 -2.87
N ASP A 376 -12.02 21.50 -3.75
CA ASP A 376 -11.80 21.11 -5.16
C ASP A 376 -11.05 19.77 -5.21
N THR A 377 -11.79 18.70 -5.53
CA THR A 377 -11.32 17.32 -5.39
C THR A 377 -10.98 16.70 -6.72
N ASP A 378 -11.71 17.02 -7.78
CA ASP A 378 -11.43 16.55 -9.14
C ASP A 378 -10.47 17.47 -9.94
N GLY A 379 -10.20 18.68 -9.44
CA GLY A 379 -9.12 19.55 -9.89
C GLY A 379 -9.44 20.36 -11.13
N ASP A 380 -10.71 20.59 -11.43
CA ASP A 380 -11.17 21.40 -12.55
C ASP A 380 -11.21 22.91 -12.23
N GLY A 381 -11.09 23.27 -10.96
CA GLY A 381 -11.08 24.64 -10.48
C GLY A 381 -12.45 25.21 -10.15
N ASP A 382 -13.49 24.39 -10.08
CA ASP A 382 -14.81 24.77 -9.53
C ASP A 382 -15.26 23.89 -8.35
N LEU A 383 -16.52 24.02 -7.93
CA LEU A 383 -17.11 23.34 -6.77
C LEU A 383 -18.51 22.79 -7.10
N SER A 384 -18.77 22.50 -8.38
CA SER A 384 -20.10 22.15 -8.87
C SER A 384 -20.44 20.66 -8.71
N GLY A 385 -19.49 19.86 -8.23
CA GLY A 385 -19.59 18.41 -8.14
C GLY A 385 -18.89 17.75 -9.31
N PHE A 386 -18.94 16.41 -9.36
CA PHE A 386 -18.28 15.66 -10.42
C PHE A 386 -18.91 15.93 -11.80
N ASP A 387 -18.10 16.51 -12.68
CA ASP A 387 -18.43 16.93 -14.04
C ASP A 387 -18.39 15.81 -15.10
N GLY A 388 -17.86 14.64 -14.73
CA GLY A 388 -17.70 13.51 -15.64
C GLY A 388 -18.99 12.74 -15.94
N SER A 389 -18.93 11.89 -16.98
CA SER A 389 -20.05 10.99 -17.32
C SER A 389 -20.45 10.08 -16.15
N ARG A 390 -21.76 10.10 -15.81
CA ARG A 390 -22.39 9.23 -14.81
C ARG A 390 -23.00 8.01 -15.51
N PRO A 391 -22.34 6.83 -15.49
CA PRO A 391 -22.86 5.66 -16.18
C PRO A 391 -24.11 5.12 -15.48
N THR A 392 -25.09 4.65 -16.25
CA THR A 392 -26.23 3.89 -15.71
C THR A 392 -25.80 2.45 -15.37
N MET A 393 -26.58 1.77 -14.53
CA MET A 393 -26.30 0.38 -14.17
C MET A 393 -26.39 -0.53 -15.40
N GLU A 394 -27.41 -0.30 -16.23
CA GLU A 394 -27.63 -1.02 -17.48
C GLU A 394 -26.47 -0.83 -18.45
N ASP A 395 -25.95 0.40 -18.59
CA ASP A 395 -24.77 0.68 -19.43
C ASP A 395 -23.52 -0.05 -18.92
N ALA A 396 -23.31 -0.11 -17.61
CA ALA A 396 -22.15 -0.78 -17.02
C ALA A 396 -22.19 -2.31 -17.26
N VAL A 397 -23.36 -2.93 -17.05
CA VAL A 397 -23.57 -4.37 -17.30
C VAL A 397 -23.43 -4.69 -18.79
N THR A 398 -24.02 -3.87 -19.67
CA THR A 398 -23.94 -4.05 -21.13
C THR A 398 -22.52 -3.90 -21.67
N ARG A 399 -21.70 -3.01 -21.09
CA ARG A 399 -20.28 -2.88 -21.44
C ARG A 399 -19.49 -4.11 -20.98
N ALA A 400 -19.70 -4.58 -19.76
CA ALA A 400 -19.02 -5.76 -19.23
C ALA A 400 -19.36 -7.05 -19.99
N SER A 401 -20.59 -7.18 -20.52
CA SER A 401 -20.97 -8.29 -21.39
C SER A 401 -20.31 -8.21 -22.77
N LYS A 402 -20.00 -7.00 -23.25
CA LYS A 402 -19.33 -6.76 -24.55
C LYS A 402 -17.80 -6.89 -24.49
N GLU A 403 -17.19 -6.71 -23.31
CA GLU A 403 -15.75 -6.95 -23.10
C GLU A 403 -15.43 -8.46 -23.19
N ASN A 404 -15.04 -8.89 -24.40
CA ASN A 404 -14.36 -10.16 -24.63
C ASN A 404 -12.84 -9.93 -24.53
N GLN A 405 -12.23 -10.54 -23.51
CA GLN A 405 -10.78 -10.65 -23.27
C GLN A 405 -9.94 -9.40 -23.57
N GLU A 406 -9.81 -8.51 -22.57
CA GLU A 406 -8.73 -7.51 -22.59
C GLU A 406 -7.35 -8.18 -22.70
N SER A 407 -6.60 -7.75 -23.71
CA SER A 407 -5.19 -8.06 -23.94
C SER A 407 -4.37 -7.81 -22.66
N LYS A 408 -3.68 -8.84 -22.17
CA LYS A 408 -2.71 -8.73 -21.06
C LYS A 408 -1.60 -7.74 -21.45
N PRO A 409 -1.49 -6.54 -20.83
CA PRO A 409 -0.45 -5.57 -21.19
C PRO A 409 0.95 -5.96 -20.68
N TRP A 410 1.05 -7.06 -19.93
CA TRP A 410 2.25 -7.43 -19.17
C TRP A 410 2.55 -8.92 -19.39
N MET A 411 3.66 -9.21 -20.07
CA MET A 411 4.30 -10.53 -20.12
C MET A 411 5.69 -10.42 -19.50
N ILE A 412 6.07 -11.46 -18.76
CA ILE A 412 7.43 -11.65 -18.26
C ILE A 412 8.26 -12.16 -19.44
N ILE A 413 9.31 -11.42 -19.82
CA ILE A 413 10.30 -11.92 -20.78
C ILE A 413 11.01 -13.11 -20.11
N GLY A 414 10.90 -14.29 -20.71
CA GLY A 414 11.58 -15.52 -20.26
C GLY A 414 10.71 -16.74 -20.00
N GLN A 415 9.38 -16.67 -20.18
CA GLN A 415 8.52 -17.86 -20.10
C GLN A 415 8.33 -18.44 -21.51
N GLU A 416 9.23 -19.33 -21.93
CA GLU A 416 9.04 -20.14 -23.15
C GLU A 416 7.75 -20.94 -23.02
N THR A 417 6.68 -20.44 -23.65
CA THR A 417 5.50 -21.23 -23.92
C THR A 417 5.75 -21.81 -25.31
N ARG A 418 6.19 -23.07 -25.36
CA ARG A 418 6.29 -23.80 -26.62
C ARG A 418 4.89 -23.96 -27.21
N VAL A 419 4.82 -23.78 -28.53
CA VAL A 419 3.73 -24.11 -29.46
C VAL A 419 2.64 -23.04 -29.66
N GLY A 420 2.62 -22.45 -30.86
CA GLY A 420 1.44 -21.77 -31.41
C GLY A 420 1.74 -20.60 -32.37
N ASP A 421 1.99 -20.92 -33.65
CA ASP A 421 1.90 -20.08 -34.85
C ASP A 421 2.67 -18.74 -34.94
N LEU A 422 3.86 -18.83 -35.54
CA LEU A 422 4.61 -17.71 -36.11
C LEU A 422 4.26 -17.55 -37.59
N THR A 423 3.17 -16.85 -37.91
CA THR A 423 3.00 -16.20 -39.22
C THR A 423 2.33 -14.82 -39.07
N GLY A 424 3.15 -13.78 -38.90
CA GLY A 424 2.75 -12.38 -39.01
C GLY A 424 3.99 -11.52 -39.32
N PRO A 425 3.93 -10.56 -40.25
CA PRO A 425 5.14 -9.94 -40.79
C PRO A 425 5.81 -9.04 -39.75
N GLY A 426 7.11 -9.21 -39.58
CA GLY A 426 7.92 -8.29 -38.79
C GLY A 426 8.02 -6.90 -39.43
N LEU A 427 8.21 -5.89 -38.59
CA LEU A 427 9.27 -4.87 -38.68
C LEU A 427 8.90 -3.63 -37.83
N GLY A 428 9.71 -3.36 -36.81
CA GLY A 428 9.93 -2.00 -36.30
C GLY A 428 9.03 -1.51 -35.16
N MET A 429 9.19 -2.04 -33.94
CA MET A 429 8.76 -1.32 -32.72
C MET A 429 9.88 -1.47 -31.68
N GLY A 430 10.67 -0.41 -31.51
CA GLY A 430 11.70 -0.35 -30.48
C GLY A 430 11.05 -0.48 -29.10
N GLU A 431 11.48 -1.47 -28.32
CA GLU A 431 11.15 -1.54 -26.90
C GLU A 431 11.85 -0.37 -26.18
N PHE A 432 11.07 0.50 -25.55
CA PHE A 432 11.60 1.60 -24.74
C PHE A 432 11.73 1.13 -23.28
N SER A 433 12.94 0.80 -22.85
CA SER A 433 13.29 0.59 -21.44
C SER A 433 14.10 1.78 -20.91
N LEU A 434 13.74 2.25 -19.72
CA LEU A 434 14.44 3.33 -19.01
C LEU A 434 14.78 2.84 -17.59
N ASP A 435 16.08 2.76 -17.31
CA ASP A 435 16.62 2.51 -15.96
C ASP A 435 16.95 3.86 -15.31
N TYR A 436 16.39 4.12 -14.13
CA TYR A 436 16.66 5.34 -13.36
C TYR A 436 17.48 5.03 -12.10
N GLU A 437 18.73 5.48 -12.07
CA GLU A 437 19.57 5.47 -10.89
C GLU A 437 19.48 6.84 -10.18
N LYS A 438 19.27 6.84 -8.86
CA LYS A 438 18.97 8.08 -8.11
C LYS A 438 20.17 9.03 -7.98
N ASN A 439 21.37 8.59 -8.36
CA ASN A 439 22.58 9.42 -8.31
C ASN A 439 23.40 9.26 -9.59
N PRO A 440 23.05 9.93 -10.71
CA PRO A 440 24.13 10.47 -11.49
C PRO A 440 24.81 11.48 -10.56
N THR A 441 26.10 11.33 -10.31
CA THR A 441 26.93 12.47 -9.94
C THR A 441 26.72 13.51 -11.02
N ILE A 442 25.76 14.42 -10.81
CA ILE A 442 25.55 15.55 -11.69
C ILE A 442 26.81 16.39 -11.50
N ARG A 443 27.81 16.16 -12.35
CA ARG A 443 28.74 17.23 -12.66
C ARG A 443 27.85 18.35 -13.15
N ASN A 444 27.74 19.41 -12.35
CA ASN A 444 27.16 20.68 -12.77
C ASN A 444 28.05 21.19 -13.90
N LEU A 445 27.83 20.66 -15.11
CA LEU A 445 28.25 21.32 -16.32
C LEU A 445 27.40 22.58 -16.36
N PRO A 446 28.01 23.78 -16.48
CA PRO A 446 27.26 25.01 -16.61
C PRO A 446 26.47 24.91 -17.91
N GLY A 447 25.21 24.50 -17.81
CA GLY A 447 24.26 24.69 -18.89
C GLY A 447 24.20 26.18 -19.19
N ILE A 448 24.00 26.53 -20.46
CA ILE A 448 23.79 27.92 -20.87
C ILE A 448 22.57 28.43 -20.10
N HIS A 449 22.82 29.19 -19.04
CA HIS A 449 21.77 29.83 -18.27
C HIS A 449 21.20 30.96 -19.12
N THR A 450 19.91 30.90 -19.40
CA THR A 450 19.22 32.08 -19.90
C THR A 450 19.23 33.16 -18.81
N PRO A 451 19.51 34.43 -19.13
CA PRO A 451 19.63 35.48 -18.14
C PRO A 451 18.33 35.58 -17.31
N ARG A 452 18.47 35.55 -15.98
CA ARG A 452 17.38 35.77 -15.04
C ARG A 452 17.02 37.25 -15.07
N GLY A 453 15.82 37.57 -15.54
CA GLY A 453 15.28 38.93 -15.47
C GLY A 453 14.36 39.29 -16.62
N VAL A 454 13.25 38.56 -16.77
CA VAL A 454 12.06 39.08 -17.46
C VAL A 454 10.85 38.54 -16.71
N ALA A 455 10.39 39.33 -15.73
CA ALA A 455 9.05 39.18 -15.16
C ALA A 455 8.02 39.58 -16.23
#